data_AF-K8WL85-F1
#
_entry.id   AF-K8WL85-F1
#
_cell.length_a   1.000
_cell.length_b   1.000
_cell.length_c   1.000
_cell.angle_alpha   90.00
_cell.angle_beta   90.00
_cell.angle_gamma   90.00
#
_symmetry.space_group_name_H-M   'P 1'
#
loop_
_entity.id
_entity.type
_entity.pdbx_description
1 polymer ?
#
loop_
_entity_poly.entity_id
_entity_poly.type
_entity_poly.pdbx_seq_one_letter_code
_entity_poly.pdbx_strand_id
1 'polypeptide(L)'
;MSQVQIKKTSKVAAVDFIPAWGDLDGNIRRLAEAVEKVAAQGVDYAVFPETAVSGYLFSDSTELAPYLDTIPGKTTAAILPILASTGMYMSVGIAERDTKTGLAYNSAVLMGPEEIIGTYRKIGLNSQDQKVFAPSNTGVKTFDTPIGRIALLICYDDTYWQYVRLAALEGAQIIGWHSVSDRMMPNASPAEMLGDHSTVAHVQHMSAFNGMWVICATRSGIETNPITKGQLYYNGGSSVWSPSGHKVAQAPVVSPLELEPGLNGIFTATIDLDEADKQRESMLAKRRPELYFPTLALHRSPTDINATTHIAKTTLIAAQWDKASSNLTEVKVGENELLVLPELSSLPYTNDPNIVLSKAEKQGGDFEQSLCKIAAEGKGYVVGSYPEIDVDKLYHTVVLAGPAGEILARYRATHLNERDQGWASAGQSISVTVTPIGRIALAVAHELEVVELGGLYSTQRADIIAAPAGLPSDLRVEIASHLYSVDNPPTDRADFIPYATATMHQLWVVCGGRSDKDFTSAGIYGPEPVVLTPTLTADRGAPEVRLQTQVPAPFTWINQERLISGQQAIWFPPLTK
;
A
#
# COMPACT_ATOMS: atom_id res chain seq x y z
N MET A 1 19.10 -25.55 -25.59
CA MET A 1 18.81 -24.73 -24.40
C MET A 1 18.42 -25.70 -23.31
N SER A 2 19.28 -25.93 -22.32
CA SER A 2 18.88 -26.70 -21.14
C SER A 2 17.72 -25.96 -20.49
N GLN A 3 16.61 -26.64 -20.23
CA GLN A 3 15.56 -26.08 -19.39
C GLN A 3 16.20 -25.78 -18.03
N VAL A 4 16.40 -24.50 -17.73
CA VAL A 4 16.85 -24.04 -16.42
C VAL A 4 15.78 -24.52 -15.44
N GLN A 5 16.13 -25.47 -14.58
CA GLN A 5 15.22 -25.98 -13.57
C GLN A 5 15.02 -24.88 -12.52
N ILE A 6 13.81 -24.30 -12.48
CA ILE A 6 13.46 -23.30 -11.48
C ILE A 6 13.45 -23.97 -10.11
N LYS A 7 14.16 -23.37 -9.14
CA LYS A 7 14.11 -23.78 -7.74
C LYS A 7 12.75 -23.39 -7.17
N LYS A 8 11.93 -24.40 -6.87
CA LYS A 8 10.62 -24.20 -6.23
C LYS A 8 10.75 -23.45 -4.90
N THR A 9 11.72 -23.84 -4.08
CA THR A 9 12.02 -23.15 -2.82
C THR A 9 13.39 -22.49 -2.86
N SER A 10 13.49 -21.27 -2.37
CA SER A 10 14.74 -20.51 -2.30
C SER A 10 14.92 -19.90 -0.91
N LYS A 11 16.13 -19.94 -0.36
CA LYS A 11 16.48 -19.17 0.84
C LYS A 11 16.82 -17.75 0.43
N VAL A 12 16.05 -16.78 0.91
CA VAL A 12 16.26 -15.36 0.61
C VAL A 12 16.75 -14.59 1.82
N ALA A 13 17.41 -13.45 1.60
CA ALA A 13 17.88 -12.56 2.66
C ALA A 13 17.52 -11.10 2.39
N ALA A 14 16.89 -10.48 3.38
CA ALA A 14 16.81 -9.03 3.51
C ALA A 14 18.03 -8.57 4.32
N VAL A 15 18.91 -7.76 3.70
CA VAL A 15 20.17 -7.35 4.33
C VAL A 15 20.06 -5.95 4.91
N ASP A 16 20.47 -5.79 6.17
CA ASP A 16 20.72 -4.48 6.77
C ASP A 16 22.20 -4.13 6.58
N PHE A 17 22.43 -3.09 5.78
CA PHE A 17 23.76 -2.62 5.40
C PHE A 17 23.84 -1.10 5.49
N ILE A 18 24.87 -0.60 6.17
CA ILE A 18 25.06 0.81 6.48
C ILE A 18 26.23 1.34 5.64
N PRO A 19 26.02 2.19 4.64
CA PRO A 19 27.12 2.81 3.92
C PRO A 19 27.77 3.92 4.75
N ALA A 20 29.08 4.11 4.58
CA ALA A 20 29.76 5.33 4.97
C ALA A 20 29.40 6.43 3.96
N TRP A 21 28.93 7.58 4.44
CA TRP A 21 28.61 8.71 3.55
C TRP A 21 29.83 9.13 2.72
N GLY A 22 29.68 9.20 1.40
CA GLY A 22 30.72 9.72 0.50
C GLY A 22 32.01 8.89 0.43
N ASP A 23 31.96 7.58 0.72
CA ASP A 23 33.13 6.68 0.63
C ASP A 23 32.88 5.56 -0.39
N LEU A 24 32.84 5.90 -1.69
CA LEU A 24 32.51 4.95 -2.76
C LEU A 24 33.38 3.68 -2.72
N ASP A 25 34.71 3.85 -2.76
CA ASP A 25 35.62 2.71 -2.82
C ASP A 25 35.63 1.91 -1.51
N GLY A 26 35.46 2.55 -0.34
CA GLY A 26 35.34 1.84 0.93
C GLY A 26 34.03 1.12 1.11
N ASN A 27 32.91 1.68 0.64
CA ASN A 27 31.62 1.01 0.66
C ASN A 27 31.61 -0.21 -0.27
N ILE A 28 32.24 -0.13 -1.44
CA ILE A 28 32.39 -1.31 -2.33
C ILE A 28 33.13 -2.45 -1.62
N ARG A 29 34.21 -2.15 -0.87
CA ARG A 29 34.92 -3.17 -0.08
C ARG A 29 34.04 -3.78 1.00
N ARG A 30 33.36 -2.94 1.79
CA ARG A 30 32.43 -3.40 2.85
C ARG A 30 31.27 -4.21 2.29
N LEU A 31 30.75 -3.82 1.12
CA LEU A 31 29.70 -4.55 0.42
C LEU A 31 30.19 -5.92 -0.03
N ALA A 32 31.38 -6.01 -0.63
CA ALA A 32 31.98 -7.29 -1.01
C ALA A 32 32.12 -8.24 0.19
N GLU A 33 32.66 -7.75 1.31
CA GLU A 33 32.76 -8.51 2.57
C GLU A 33 31.38 -8.94 3.11
N ALA A 34 30.37 -8.07 2.99
CA ALA A 34 29.00 -8.39 3.39
C ALA A 34 28.40 -9.48 2.51
N VAL A 35 28.62 -9.43 1.19
CA VAL A 35 28.14 -10.44 0.23
C VAL A 35 28.76 -11.80 0.52
N GLU A 36 30.06 -11.88 0.82
CA GLU A 36 30.70 -13.14 1.23
C GLU A 36 30.05 -13.72 2.50
N LYS A 37 29.78 -12.88 3.50
CA LYS A 37 29.11 -13.30 4.76
C LYS A 37 27.68 -13.76 4.53
N VAL A 38 26.94 -13.13 3.63
CA VAL A 38 25.57 -13.54 3.26
C VAL A 38 25.60 -14.87 2.51
N ALA A 39 26.50 -15.01 1.53
CA ALA A 39 26.66 -16.25 0.76
C ALA A 39 27.06 -17.44 1.66
N ALA A 40 27.89 -17.20 2.68
CA ALA A 40 28.26 -18.23 3.66
C ALA A 40 27.05 -18.80 4.46
N GLN A 41 25.90 -18.12 4.46
CA GLN A 41 24.66 -18.63 5.05
C GLN A 41 23.83 -19.51 4.10
N GLY A 42 24.33 -19.80 2.89
CA GLY A 42 23.63 -20.60 1.88
C GLY A 42 22.38 -19.89 1.33
N VAL A 43 22.45 -18.56 1.20
CA VAL A 43 21.37 -17.74 0.63
C VAL A 43 21.39 -17.87 -0.90
N ASP A 44 20.21 -18.09 -1.49
CA ASP A 44 20.02 -18.14 -2.93
C ASP A 44 19.82 -16.73 -3.53
N TYR A 45 19.13 -15.84 -2.81
CA TYR A 45 18.90 -14.44 -3.21
C TYR A 45 19.06 -13.45 -2.05
N ALA A 46 19.89 -12.43 -2.23
CA ALA A 46 20.08 -11.37 -1.24
C ALA A 46 19.69 -10.00 -1.79
N VAL A 47 18.88 -9.25 -1.05
CA VAL A 47 18.55 -7.86 -1.36
C VAL A 47 19.31 -6.95 -0.40
N PHE A 48 20.06 -6.00 -0.96
CA PHE A 48 20.80 -4.97 -0.22
C PHE A 48 20.12 -3.61 -0.36
N PRO A 49 20.34 -2.65 0.55
CA PRO A 49 19.64 -1.37 0.55
C PRO A 49 19.85 -0.50 -0.70
N GLU A 50 19.00 0.52 -0.83
CA GLU A 50 19.14 1.63 -1.77
C GLU A 50 20.47 2.37 -1.55
N THR A 51 21.07 2.95 -2.59
CA THR A 51 22.30 3.79 -2.54
C THR A 51 23.42 3.26 -1.62
N ALA A 52 23.61 1.93 -1.60
CA ALA A 52 24.47 1.23 -0.64
C ALA A 52 25.97 1.48 -0.84
N VAL A 53 26.36 2.15 -1.93
CA VAL A 53 27.78 2.45 -2.21
C VAL A 53 28.13 3.93 -2.08
N SER A 54 27.18 4.83 -1.90
CA SER A 54 27.42 6.28 -1.83
C SER A 54 27.05 6.92 -0.50
N GLY A 55 26.04 6.37 0.20
CA GLY A 55 25.20 7.19 1.09
C GLY A 55 24.08 7.87 0.31
N TYR A 56 23.27 8.68 0.98
CA TYR A 56 22.02 9.23 0.46
C TYR A 56 21.88 10.74 0.66
N LEU A 57 22.34 11.31 1.78
CA LEU A 57 22.08 12.71 2.12
C LEU A 57 23.04 13.68 1.41
N PHE A 58 22.71 14.09 0.19
CA PHE A 58 23.46 15.07 -0.60
C PHE A 58 22.65 16.36 -0.83
N SER A 59 23.34 17.49 -0.92
CA SER A 59 22.77 18.82 -1.08
C SER A 59 22.32 19.07 -2.53
N ASP A 60 23.13 18.60 -3.47
CA ASP A 60 22.91 18.73 -4.91
C ASP A 60 23.72 17.69 -5.70
N SER A 61 23.49 17.67 -7.01
CA SER A 61 24.17 16.77 -7.95
C SER A 61 25.70 16.94 -8.01
N THR A 62 26.25 18.10 -7.65
CA THR A 62 27.70 18.35 -7.64
C THR A 62 28.35 17.63 -6.46
N GLU A 63 27.70 17.65 -5.30
CA GLU A 63 28.18 16.94 -4.10
C GLU A 63 28.12 15.42 -4.28
N LEU A 64 27.11 14.90 -4.97
CA LEU A 64 26.98 13.46 -5.26
C LEU A 64 27.97 12.98 -6.35
N ALA A 65 28.28 13.83 -7.35
CA ALA A 65 29.01 13.43 -8.56
C ALA A 65 30.29 12.58 -8.33
N PRO A 66 31.14 12.83 -7.32
CA PRO A 66 32.34 12.02 -7.06
C PRO A 66 32.05 10.58 -6.61
N TYR A 67 30.83 10.30 -6.17
CA TYR A 67 30.41 9.03 -5.55
C TYR A 67 29.44 8.24 -6.42
N LEU A 68 29.23 8.67 -7.67
CA LEU A 68 28.47 7.90 -8.65
C LEU A 68 29.33 6.75 -9.21
N ASP A 69 28.68 5.62 -9.49
CA ASP A 69 29.28 4.49 -10.21
C ASP A 69 28.52 4.22 -11.51
N THR A 70 29.16 3.58 -12.47
CA THR A 70 28.48 3.14 -13.71
C THR A 70 27.91 1.74 -13.54
N ILE A 71 26.99 1.32 -14.43
CA ILE A 71 26.51 -0.07 -14.50
C ILE A 71 26.67 -0.55 -15.95
N PRO A 72 27.58 -1.50 -16.24
CA PRO A 72 28.61 -2.07 -15.36
C PRO A 72 29.61 -1.02 -14.86
N GLY A 73 30.17 -1.22 -13.67
CA GLY A 73 31.14 -0.33 -13.04
C GLY A 73 31.94 -1.00 -11.93
N LYS A 74 32.51 -0.20 -11.02
CA LYS A 74 33.41 -0.69 -9.96
C LYS A 74 32.70 -1.67 -9.03
N THR A 75 31.47 -1.34 -8.63
CA THR A 75 30.63 -2.13 -7.74
C THR A 75 30.35 -3.48 -8.36
N THR A 76 29.81 -3.52 -9.59
CA THR A 76 29.49 -4.79 -10.25
C THR A 76 30.75 -5.64 -10.48
N ALA A 77 31.89 -5.01 -10.81
CA ALA A 77 33.15 -5.73 -11.01
C ALA A 77 33.69 -6.38 -9.73
N ALA A 78 33.48 -5.76 -8.56
CA ALA A 78 33.89 -6.32 -7.27
C ALA A 78 33.00 -7.49 -6.83
N ILE A 79 31.72 -7.49 -7.22
CA ILE A 79 30.70 -8.39 -6.70
C ILE A 79 30.54 -9.65 -7.57
N LEU A 80 30.60 -9.52 -8.89
CA LEU A 80 30.39 -10.64 -9.81
C LEU A 80 31.28 -11.87 -9.53
N PRO A 81 32.59 -11.76 -9.21
CA PRO A 81 33.41 -12.93 -8.87
C PRO A 81 32.92 -13.69 -7.64
N ILE A 82 32.36 -12.97 -6.65
CA ILE A 82 31.81 -13.58 -5.43
C ILE A 82 30.56 -14.39 -5.80
N LEU A 83 29.67 -13.82 -6.62
CA LEU A 83 28.45 -14.51 -7.07
C LEU A 83 28.77 -15.73 -7.94
N ALA A 84 29.76 -15.61 -8.83
CA ALA A 84 30.24 -16.72 -9.66
C ALA A 84 30.77 -17.89 -8.82
N SER A 85 31.47 -17.60 -7.71
CA SER A 85 32.00 -18.65 -6.82
C SER A 85 30.96 -19.26 -5.88
N THR A 86 29.90 -18.52 -5.55
CA THR A 86 28.91 -18.90 -4.52
C THR A 86 27.60 -19.43 -5.11
N GLY A 87 27.28 -19.09 -6.36
CA GLY A 87 26.00 -19.41 -6.98
C GLY A 87 24.83 -18.53 -6.52
N MET A 88 25.08 -17.53 -5.67
CA MET A 88 24.07 -16.63 -5.13
C MET A 88 23.65 -15.57 -6.15
N TYR A 89 22.38 -15.18 -6.12
CA TYR A 89 21.86 -14.00 -6.80
C TYR A 89 21.77 -12.85 -5.81
N MET A 90 21.95 -11.62 -6.27
CA MET A 90 21.72 -10.47 -5.42
C MET A 90 21.28 -9.23 -6.17
N SER A 91 20.62 -8.34 -5.46
CA SER A 91 20.34 -6.98 -5.93
C SER A 91 20.80 -5.94 -4.93
N VAL A 92 21.26 -4.79 -5.43
CA VAL A 92 21.78 -3.68 -4.61
C VAL A 92 21.49 -2.33 -5.24
N GLY A 93 21.22 -1.32 -4.41
CA GLY A 93 21.05 0.06 -4.85
C GLY A 93 22.37 0.78 -5.08
N ILE A 94 22.48 1.49 -6.20
CA ILE A 94 23.64 2.25 -6.66
C ILE A 94 23.17 3.64 -7.12
N ALA A 95 23.89 4.68 -6.71
CA ALA A 95 23.78 5.99 -7.34
C ALA A 95 24.51 5.92 -8.70
N GLU A 96 23.74 5.66 -9.77
CA GLU A 96 24.23 5.36 -11.10
C GLU A 96 24.58 6.65 -11.86
N ARG A 97 25.75 6.67 -12.53
CA ARG A 97 26.05 7.61 -13.61
C ARG A 97 25.78 6.94 -14.96
N ASP A 98 24.80 7.44 -15.69
CA ASP A 98 24.55 6.99 -17.05
C ASP A 98 25.70 7.38 -17.98
N THR A 99 26.34 6.40 -18.61
CA THR A 99 27.47 6.63 -19.52
C THR A 99 27.08 7.37 -20.80
N LYS A 100 25.79 7.35 -21.18
CA LYS A 100 25.31 7.99 -22.40
C LYS A 100 24.93 9.46 -22.18
N THR A 101 24.18 9.73 -21.12
CA THR A 101 23.64 11.07 -20.86
C THR A 101 24.44 11.86 -19.82
N GLY A 102 25.23 11.17 -18.99
CA GLY A 102 25.91 11.75 -17.84
C GLY A 102 24.98 12.02 -16.65
N LEU A 103 23.67 11.73 -16.78
CA LEU A 103 22.70 11.93 -15.70
C LEU A 103 22.91 10.92 -14.57
N ALA A 104 22.61 11.38 -13.35
CA ALA A 104 22.57 10.52 -12.18
C ALA A 104 21.18 9.89 -12.05
N TYR A 105 21.13 8.59 -11.77
CA TYR A 105 19.92 7.83 -11.48
C TYR A 105 20.05 7.10 -10.16
N ASN A 106 18.94 6.97 -9.45
CA ASN A 106 18.85 6.05 -8.33
C ASN A 106 18.47 4.67 -8.88
N SER A 107 19.40 3.73 -8.85
CA SER A 107 19.26 2.47 -9.59
C SER A 107 19.43 1.26 -8.68
N ALA A 108 18.73 0.19 -8.98
CA ALA A 108 18.96 -1.12 -8.40
C ALA A 108 19.47 -2.05 -9.51
N VAL A 109 20.54 -2.78 -9.23
CA VAL A 109 21.14 -3.74 -10.17
C VAL A 109 20.92 -5.16 -9.66
N LEU A 110 20.37 -6.04 -10.50
CA LEU A 110 20.25 -7.47 -10.23
C LEU A 110 21.41 -8.20 -10.91
N MET A 111 22.13 -9.02 -10.14
CA MET A 111 23.29 -9.77 -10.57
C MET A 111 23.12 -11.24 -10.18
N GLY A 112 23.63 -12.12 -11.03
CA GLY A 112 23.70 -13.55 -10.78
C GLY A 112 25.13 -14.08 -10.93
N PRO A 113 25.30 -15.42 -10.85
CA PRO A 113 26.60 -16.07 -10.94
C PRO A 113 27.32 -15.85 -12.28
N GLU A 114 26.57 -15.62 -13.35
CA GLU A 114 27.12 -15.53 -14.71
C GLU A 114 27.25 -14.08 -15.19
N GLU A 115 26.36 -13.18 -14.78
CA GLU A 115 26.25 -11.85 -15.38
C GLU A 115 25.46 -10.84 -14.54
N ILE A 116 25.47 -9.58 -15.00
CA ILE A 116 24.48 -8.58 -14.62
C ILE A 116 23.20 -8.89 -15.39
N ILE A 117 22.15 -9.24 -14.66
CA ILE A 117 20.87 -9.69 -15.24
C ILE A 117 20.03 -8.49 -15.65
N GLY A 118 20.05 -7.42 -14.86
CA GLY A 118 19.16 -6.29 -15.08
C GLY A 118 19.43 -5.08 -14.21
N THR A 119 18.85 -3.96 -14.62
CA THR A 119 18.89 -2.71 -13.87
C THR A 119 17.52 -2.04 -13.91
N TYR A 120 17.12 -1.52 -12.77
CA TYR A 120 15.92 -0.72 -12.59
C TYR A 120 16.32 0.68 -12.11
N ARG A 121 15.70 1.72 -12.68
CA ARG A 121 15.88 3.13 -12.27
C ARG A 121 14.60 3.57 -11.58
N LYS A 122 14.72 4.15 -10.38
CA LYS A 122 13.61 4.60 -9.53
C LYS A 122 12.66 5.53 -10.29
N ILE A 123 11.35 5.25 -10.19
CA ILE A 123 10.33 6.04 -10.89
C ILE A 123 9.80 7.14 -9.96
N GLY A 124 9.39 6.78 -8.74
CA GLY A 124 8.94 7.71 -7.71
C GLY A 124 10.11 8.40 -7.04
N LEU A 125 10.27 9.71 -7.25
CA LEU A 125 11.32 10.51 -6.63
C LEU A 125 10.76 11.31 -5.45
N ASN A 126 11.30 11.08 -4.25
CA ASN A 126 10.99 11.91 -3.09
C ASN A 126 11.74 13.25 -3.12
N SER A 127 11.56 14.07 -2.09
CA SER A 127 12.14 15.42 -2.02
C SER A 127 13.67 15.44 -1.99
N GLN A 128 14.34 14.40 -1.48
CA GLN A 128 15.79 14.28 -1.51
C GLN A 128 16.26 13.80 -2.89
N ASP A 129 15.59 12.81 -3.47
CA ASP A 129 15.90 12.30 -4.80
C ASP A 129 15.87 13.43 -5.86
N GLN A 130 14.88 14.32 -5.79
CA GLN A 130 14.69 15.43 -6.72
C GLN A 130 15.87 16.41 -6.78
N LYS A 131 16.75 16.42 -5.77
CA LYS A 131 17.94 17.28 -5.74
C LYS A 131 19.09 16.71 -6.57
N VAL A 132 19.12 15.39 -6.78
CA VAL A 132 20.32 14.69 -7.25
C VAL A 132 20.08 13.64 -8.34
N PHE A 133 18.86 13.14 -8.52
CA PHE A 133 18.55 12.07 -9.47
C PHE A 133 17.53 12.51 -10.53
N ALA A 134 17.70 11.97 -11.74
CA ALA A 134 16.71 12.04 -12.81
C ALA A 134 15.65 10.93 -12.64
N PRO A 135 14.40 11.15 -13.08
CA PRO A 135 13.36 10.12 -13.03
C PRO A 135 13.65 9.00 -14.03
N SER A 136 13.17 7.79 -13.72
CA SER A 136 13.33 6.61 -14.57
C SER A 136 12.99 6.86 -16.05
N ASN A 137 13.79 6.25 -16.92
CA ASN A 137 13.54 6.18 -18.36
C ASN A 137 13.33 4.74 -18.86
N THR A 138 13.19 3.76 -17.97
CA THR A 138 13.09 2.33 -18.33
C THR A 138 11.78 1.67 -17.90
N GLY A 139 11.03 2.27 -16.99
CA GLY A 139 9.79 1.69 -16.44
C GLY A 139 10.04 0.48 -15.56
N VAL A 140 8.94 -0.15 -15.11
CA VAL A 140 8.99 -1.39 -14.32
C VAL A 140 9.24 -2.57 -15.25
N LYS A 141 10.18 -3.44 -14.86
CA LYS A 141 10.56 -4.64 -15.61
C LYS A 141 10.73 -5.83 -14.68
N THR A 142 10.67 -7.01 -15.27
CA THR A 142 10.93 -8.28 -14.60
C THR A 142 12.11 -9.00 -15.26
N PHE A 143 12.75 -9.84 -14.48
CA PHE A 143 13.94 -10.58 -14.88
C PHE A 143 13.76 -12.06 -14.53
N ASP A 144 13.85 -12.93 -15.54
CA ASP A 144 13.77 -14.37 -15.36
C ASP A 144 15.09 -14.92 -14.80
N THR A 145 15.00 -15.71 -13.73
CA THR A 145 16.15 -16.34 -13.10
C THR A 145 15.79 -17.77 -12.63
N PRO A 146 16.78 -18.64 -12.33
CA PRO A 146 16.51 -19.96 -11.75
C PRO A 146 15.85 -19.93 -10.37
N ILE A 147 15.81 -18.78 -9.69
CA ILE A 147 15.20 -18.60 -8.36
C ILE A 147 13.85 -17.87 -8.43
N GLY A 148 13.30 -17.68 -9.63
CA GLY A 148 12.01 -17.04 -9.89
C GLY A 148 12.12 -15.78 -10.74
N ARG A 149 10.97 -15.23 -11.15
CA ARG A 149 10.89 -13.95 -11.85
C ARG A 149 10.95 -12.79 -10.86
N ILE A 150 11.98 -11.95 -10.97
CA ILE A 150 12.27 -10.88 -10.01
C ILE A 150 11.97 -9.51 -10.64
N ALA A 151 11.24 -8.67 -9.91
CA ALA A 151 11.18 -7.22 -10.14
C ALA A 151 12.03 -6.49 -9.08
N LEU A 152 12.52 -5.31 -9.44
CA LEU A 152 13.21 -4.41 -8.51
C LEU A 152 12.37 -3.14 -8.36
N LEU A 153 12.22 -2.67 -7.13
CA LEU A 153 11.58 -1.39 -6.79
C LEU A 153 12.42 -0.68 -5.72
N ILE A 154 12.34 0.64 -5.65
CA ILE A 154 13.21 1.43 -4.78
C ILE A 154 12.37 2.39 -3.93
N CYS A 155 12.41 2.22 -2.61
CA CYS A 155 11.87 3.11 -1.58
C CYS A 155 10.52 3.70 -1.98
N TYR A 156 10.51 5.00 -2.28
CA TYR A 156 9.37 5.85 -2.64
C TYR A 156 8.52 5.36 -3.84
N ASP A 157 8.94 4.32 -4.54
CA ASP A 157 8.06 3.59 -5.43
C ASP A 157 6.87 2.93 -4.66
N ASP A 158 7.02 2.66 -3.37
CA ASP A 158 6.00 2.07 -2.48
C ASP A 158 4.78 2.98 -2.26
N THR A 159 4.99 4.30 -2.34
CA THR A 159 3.92 5.29 -2.28
C THR A 159 2.88 5.10 -3.39
N TYR A 160 3.31 4.55 -4.53
CA TYR A 160 2.50 4.44 -5.74
C TYR A 160 2.20 2.96 -6.04
N TRP A 161 0.99 2.55 -5.69
CA TRP A 161 0.52 1.18 -5.89
C TRP A 161 0.69 0.66 -7.32
N GLN A 162 0.68 1.57 -8.29
CA GLN A 162 0.81 1.29 -9.71
C GLN A 162 2.10 0.54 -10.05
N TYR A 163 3.24 0.92 -9.46
CA TYR A 163 4.52 0.33 -9.85
C TYR A 163 4.63 -1.13 -9.42
N VAL A 164 4.09 -1.45 -8.23
CA VAL A 164 3.98 -2.83 -7.76
C VAL A 164 3.02 -3.63 -8.63
N ARG A 165 1.87 -3.04 -9.01
CA ARG A 165 0.90 -3.69 -9.90
C ARG A 165 1.49 -3.98 -11.29
N LEU A 166 2.30 -3.07 -11.83
CA LEU A 166 3.00 -3.28 -13.11
C LEU A 166 3.95 -4.49 -13.01
N ALA A 167 4.69 -4.64 -11.91
CA ALA A 167 5.55 -5.82 -11.71
C ALA A 167 4.74 -7.12 -11.69
N ALA A 168 3.57 -7.11 -11.03
CA ALA A 168 2.67 -8.26 -11.00
C ALA A 168 2.10 -8.62 -12.38
N LEU A 169 1.71 -7.62 -13.18
CA LEU A 169 1.23 -7.84 -14.55
C LEU A 169 2.32 -8.41 -15.47
N GLU A 170 3.58 -8.07 -15.23
CA GLU A 170 4.75 -8.65 -15.91
C GLU A 170 5.15 -10.04 -15.35
N GLY A 171 4.39 -10.57 -14.40
CA GLY A 171 4.55 -11.91 -13.85
C GLY A 171 5.63 -12.03 -12.78
N ALA A 172 6.01 -10.95 -12.10
CA ALA A 172 6.96 -11.05 -10.98
C ALA A 172 6.44 -11.98 -9.89
N GLN A 173 7.29 -12.88 -9.40
CA GLN A 173 7.04 -13.72 -8.23
C GLN A 173 7.70 -13.12 -6.98
N ILE A 174 8.76 -12.33 -7.19
CA ILE A 174 9.57 -11.71 -6.15
C ILE A 174 9.77 -10.23 -6.46
N ILE A 175 9.64 -9.37 -5.46
CA ILE A 175 10.14 -8.00 -5.47
C ILE A 175 11.38 -7.92 -4.56
N GLY A 176 12.50 -7.47 -5.13
CA GLY A 176 13.58 -6.86 -4.35
C GLY A 176 13.28 -5.39 -4.12
N TRP A 177 12.92 -5.02 -2.90
CA TRP A 177 12.64 -3.62 -2.55
C TRP A 177 13.82 -3.03 -1.78
N HIS A 178 14.44 -2.01 -2.39
CA HIS A 178 15.64 -1.35 -1.91
C HIS A 178 15.26 -0.04 -1.24
N SER A 179 15.59 0.17 0.04
CA SER A 179 15.11 1.33 0.79
C SER A 179 16.19 2.10 1.53
N VAL A 180 16.02 3.42 1.55
CA VAL A 180 16.63 4.38 2.50
C VAL A 180 15.54 5.32 3.04
N SER A 181 14.55 4.76 3.73
CA SER A 181 13.44 5.53 4.30
C SER A 181 13.75 6.07 5.69
N ASP A 182 13.67 7.40 5.85
CA ASP A 182 13.97 8.12 7.08
C ASP A 182 12.74 8.25 8.01
N ARG A 183 12.93 7.88 9.29
CA ARG A 183 12.06 7.95 10.49
C ARG A 183 10.62 7.37 10.29
N MET A 184 9.85 6.90 11.29
CA MET A 184 9.34 7.43 12.55
C MET A 184 10.19 7.13 13.79
N MET A 185 10.71 8.12 14.49
CA MET A 185 11.42 7.89 15.75
C MET A 185 10.47 7.36 16.84
N PRO A 186 10.78 6.24 17.51
CA PRO A 186 10.06 5.86 18.72
C PRO A 186 10.12 7.03 19.72
N ASN A 187 8.95 7.52 20.15
CA ASN A 187 8.77 8.66 21.07
C ASN A 187 9.09 10.07 20.52
N ALA A 188 9.23 10.30 19.21
CA ALA A 188 9.27 11.70 18.73
C ALA A 188 7.90 12.38 18.82
N SER A 189 7.93 13.70 18.92
CA SER A 189 6.71 14.49 18.95
C SER A 189 5.99 14.46 17.59
N PRO A 190 4.67 14.63 17.55
CA PRO A 190 3.92 14.80 16.30
C PRO A 190 4.52 15.84 15.36
N ALA A 191 5.07 16.94 15.90
CA ALA A 191 5.72 17.99 15.13
C ALA A 191 6.99 17.52 14.40
N GLU A 192 7.76 16.61 15.00
CA GLU A 192 8.96 16.03 14.40
C GLU A 192 8.63 14.96 13.34
N MET A 193 7.40 14.44 13.34
CA MET A 193 6.92 13.38 12.44
C MET A 193 6.01 13.90 11.30
N LEU A 194 5.65 15.18 11.31
CA LEU A 194 4.68 15.81 10.41
C LEU A 194 5.10 15.83 8.91
N GLY A 195 6.32 15.42 8.58
CA GLY A 195 6.84 15.31 7.21
C GLY A 195 7.32 13.90 6.85
N ASP A 196 7.01 12.91 7.70
CA ASP A 196 7.58 11.56 7.61
C ASP A 196 6.74 10.65 6.70
N HIS A 197 7.41 10.04 5.74
CA HIS A 197 6.79 9.28 4.67
C HIS A 197 6.59 7.81 5.00
N SER A 198 7.57 7.14 5.59
CA SER A 198 7.59 5.69 5.41
C SER A 198 8.40 4.99 6.50
N THR A 199 7.67 4.19 7.26
CA THR A 199 8.29 3.07 7.94
C THR A 199 8.41 1.92 6.94
N VAL A 200 9.58 1.27 6.89
CA VAL A 200 9.78 -0.01 6.17
C VAL A 200 8.78 -1.09 6.62
N ALA A 201 8.10 -0.88 7.75
CA ALA A 201 6.99 -1.71 8.20
C ALA A 201 5.70 -1.56 7.35
N HIS A 202 5.53 -0.50 6.54
CA HIS A 202 4.31 -0.20 5.79
C HIS A 202 4.29 -0.76 4.34
N VAL A 203 5.17 -1.70 4.02
CA VAL A 203 5.26 -2.35 2.69
C VAL A 203 4.38 -3.58 2.53
N GLN A 204 3.61 -3.95 3.57
CA GLN A 204 2.66 -5.08 3.56
C GLN A 204 1.74 -5.08 2.33
N HIS A 205 1.36 -3.88 1.87
CA HIS A 205 0.46 -3.67 0.75
C HIS A 205 1.02 -4.20 -0.57
N MET A 206 2.35 -4.21 -0.73
CA MET A 206 3.00 -4.66 -1.95
C MET A 206 2.67 -6.12 -2.22
N SER A 207 2.74 -6.95 -1.17
CA SER A 207 2.40 -8.36 -1.27
C SER A 207 0.88 -8.55 -1.28
N ALA A 208 0.17 -8.00 -0.29
CA ALA A 208 -1.25 -8.29 -0.05
C ALA A 208 -2.14 -8.00 -1.27
N PHE A 209 -1.88 -6.91 -1.99
CA PHE A 209 -2.68 -6.56 -3.17
C PHE A 209 -2.25 -7.28 -4.45
N ASN A 210 -1.03 -7.81 -4.51
CA ASN A 210 -0.43 -8.24 -5.78
C ASN A 210 0.06 -9.69 -5.79
N GLY A 211 0.06 -10.40 -4.67
CA GLY A 211 0.39 -11.82 -4.58
C GLY A 211 1.85 -12.15 -4.87
N MET A 212 2.79 -11.40 -4.32
CA MET A 212 4.23 -11.61 -4.56
C MET A 212 5.01 -11.70 -3.26
N TRP A 213 6.12 -12.45 -3.27
CA TRP A 213 7.12 -12.34 -2.22
C TRP A 213 7.78 -10.96 -2.28
N VAL A 214 7.96 -10.31 -1.14
CA VAL A 214 8.67 -9.03 -1.09
C VAL A 214 9.80 -9.14 -0.08
N ILE A 215 11.02 -8.90 -0.55
CA ILE A 215 12.23 -8.89 0.25
C ILE A 215 12.70 -7.43 0.33
N CYS A 216 12.55 -6.85 1.51
CA CYS A 216 12.77 -5.43 1.79
C CYS A 216 14.09 -5.24 2.50
N ALA A 217 15.03 -4.54 1.87
CA ALA A 217 16.31 -4.22 2.46
C ALA A 217 16.44 -2.72 2.71
N THR A 218 16.72 -2.35 3.95
CA THR A 218 16.99 -0.98 4.38
C THR A 218 18.22 -0.94 5.28
N ARG A 219 18.64 0.26 5.65
CA ARG A 219 19.74 0.49 6.59
C ARG A 219 19.21 0.90 7.97
N SER A 220 20.03 0.70 9.01
CA SER A 220 19.82 1.24 10.36
C SER A 220 20.80 2.37 10.68
N GLY A 221 20.46 3.18 11.70
CA GLY A 221 21.38 4.15 12.29
C GLY A 221 21.22 5.57 11.77
N ILE A 222 22.28 6.38 11.91
CA ILE A 222 22.26 7.82 11.60
C ILE A 222 23.22 8.09 10.45
N GLU A 223 22.73 8.73 9.40
CA GLU A 223 23.56 9.26 8.35
C GLU A 223 23.72 10.76 8.53
N THR A 224 24.97 11.22 8.55
CA THR A 224 25.30 12.64 8.69
C THR A 224 26.05 13.09 7.45
N ASN A 225 25.57 14.15 6.80
CA ASN A 225 26.36 14.85 5.79
C ASN A 225 27.43 15.69 6.51
N PRO A 226 28.74 15.42 6.32
CA PRO A 226 29.80 16.08 7.07
C PRO A 226 29.99 17.55 6.68
N ILE A 227 29.47 17.97 5.53
CA ILE A 227 29.56 19.33 5.00
C ILE A 227 28.41 20.18 5.55
N THR A 228 27.17 19.75 5.33
CA THR A 228 25.97 20.50 5.75
C THR A 228 25.58 20.29 7.20
N LYS A 229 26.09 19.22 7.83
CA LYS A 229 25.68 18.73 9.16
C LYS A 229 24.22 18.26 9.22
N GLY A 230 23.54 18.12 8.08
CA GLY A 230 22.23 17.49 8.02
C GLY A 230 22.30 16.03 8.45
N GLN A 231 21.22 15.55 9.07
CA GLN A 231 21.11 14.17 9.52
C GLN A 231 19.81 13.54 9.00
N LEU A 232 19.91 12.28 8.57
CA LEU A 232 18.79 11.38 8.37
C LEU A 232 18.95 10.19 9.31
N TYR A 233 17.84 9.59 9.68
CA TYR A 233 17.84 8.55 10.70
C TYR A 233 16.95 7.39 10.30
N TYR A 234 17.45 6.19 10.52
CA TYR A 234 16.86 4.97 9.99
C TYR A 234 16.68 3.96 11.11
N ASN A 235 15.45 3.46 11.24
CA ASN A 235 15.09 2.52 12.31
C ASN A 235 15.38 1.06 11.94
N GLY A 236 15.91 0.78 10.75
CA GLY A 236 16.00 -0.57 10.22
C GLY A 236 14.64 -1.13 9.83
N GLY A 237 14.42 -2.41 10.12
CA GLY A 237 13.17 -3.11 9.80
C GLY A 237 13.17 -3.90 8.49
N SER A 238 14.34 -4.14 7.89
CA SER A 238 14.51 -5.05 6.73
C SER A 238 13.71 -6.33 6.95
N SER A 239 12.92 -6.76 5.97
CA SER A 239 11.89 -7.78 6.18
C SER A 239 11.62 -8.64 4.95
N VAL A 240 10.96 -9.77 5.17
CA VAL A 240 10.42 -10.64 4.12
C VAL A 240 8.93 -10.82 4.35
N TRP A 241 8.15 -10.70 3.27
CA TRP A 241 6.68 -10.78 3.29
C TRP A 241 6.19 -11.85 2.32
N SER A 242 5.22 -12.65 2.77
CA SER A 242 4.55 -13.67 1.96
C SER A 242 3.62 -13.04 0.92
N PRO A 243 3.33 -13.74 -0.20
CA PRO A 243 2.34 -13.34 -1.19
C PRO A 243 0.97 -12.96 -0.61
N SER A 244 0.55 -13.60 0.48
CA SER A 244 -0.71 -13.30 1.15
C SER A 244 -0.68 -12.04 2.02
N GLY A 245 0.48 -11.38 2.18
CA GLY A 245 0.62 -10.17 2.98
C GLY A 245 1.05 -10.40 4.43
N HIS A 246 1.57 -11.57 4.79
CA HIS A 246 2.07 -11.84 6.15
C HIS A 246 3.59 -11.65 6.22
N LYS A 247 4.06 -11.06 7.31
CA LYS A 247 5.49 -10.89 7.57
C LYS A 247 6.09 -12.20 8.06
N VAL A 248 7.09 -12.71 7.35
CA VAL A 248 7.73 -14.00 7.69
C VAL A 248 9.10 -13.83 8.36
N ALA A 249 9.76 -12.69 8.15
CA ALA A 249 11.01 -12.34 8.82
C ALA A 249 11.14 -10.82 8.92
N GLN A 250 11.74 -10.30 10.00
CA GLN A 250 11.99 -8.88 10.15
C GLN A 250 13.20 -8.60 11.06
N ALA A 251 13.97 -7.59 10.68
CA ALA A 251 15.01 -6.97 11.50
C ALA A 251 14.40 -6.18 12.67
N PRO A 252 15.07 -6.12 13.83
CA PRO A 252 14.64 -5.22 14.89
C PRO A 252 14.41 -3.80 14.37
N VAL A 253 13.29 -3.21 14.76
CA VAL A 253 13.00 -1.80 14.50
C VAL A 253 13.34 -1.02 15.76
N VAL A 254 14.48 -0.34 15.74
CA VAL A 254 15.07 0.30 16.92
C VAL A 254 15.25 1.78 16.71
N SER A 255 15.32 2.54 17.81
CA SER A 255 15.73 3.94 17.73
C SER A 255 17.12 4.04 17.06
N PRO A 256 17.33 4.97 16.12
CA PRO A 256 18.58 5.12 15.41
C PRO A 256 19.74 5.40 16.36
N LEU A 257 20.81 4.65 16.21
CA LEU A 257 22.08 4.82 16.92
C LEU A 257 23.19 5.19 15.92
N GLU A 258 24.27 5.78 16.41
CA GLU A 258 25.50 5.84 15.63
C GLU A 258 26.05 4.42 15.50
N LEU A 259 26.11 3.92 14.26
CA LEU A 259 26.52 2.56 13.93
C LEU A 259 27.66 2.61 12.92
N GLU A 260 28.58 1.64 13.03
CA GLU A 260 29.70 1.52 12.10
C GLU A 260 29.24 1.11 10.70
N PRO A 261 29.83 1.68 9.64
CA PRO A 261 29.53 1.27 8.27
C PRO A 261 29.87 -0.20 7.98
N GLY A 262 28.98 -0.87 7.25
CA GLY A 262 29.12 -2.26 6.81
C GLY A 262 27.86 -3.08 7.05
N LEU A 263 28.04 -4.40 7.16
CA LEU A 263 26.95 -5.34 7.43
C LEU A 263 26.46 -5.20 8.88
N ASN A 264 25.18 -4.91 9.07
CA ASN A 264 24.54 -4.79 10.38
C ASN A 264 23.59 -5.96 10.69
N GLY A 265 23.06 -6.65 9.67
CA GLY A 265 22.19 -7.81 9.89
C GLY A 265 21.83 -8.57 8.62
N ILE A 266 21.52 -9.85 8.77
CA ILE A 266 21.07 -10.75 7.69
C ILE A 266 19.79 -11.43 8.17
N PHE A 267 18.67 -11.13 7.54
CA PHE A 267 17.36 -11.64 7.93
C PHE A 267 16.82 -12.54 6.84
N THR A 268 16.75 -13.84 7.12
CA THR A 268 16.49 -14.86 6.10
C THR A 268 15.13 -15.53 6.25
N ALA A 269 14.53 -15.90 5.13
CA ALA A 269 13.37 -16.78 5.07
C ALA A 269 13.53 -17.79 3.94
N THR A 270 12.81 -18.91 4.00
CA THR A 270 12.64 -19.80 2.84
C THR A 270 11.31 -19.47 2.18
N ILE A 271 11.35 -19.19 0.88
CA ILE A 271 10.16 -18.85 0.08
C ILE A 271 9.78 -20.00 -0.84
N ASP A 272 8.50 -20.11 -1.19
CA ASP A 272 7.96 -21.03 -2.20
C ASP A 272 7.33 -20.21 -3.35
N LEU A 273 7.87 -20.38 -4.56
CA LEU A 273 7.42 -19.62 -5.73
C LEU A 273 5.99 -19.98 -6.16
N ASP A 274 5.52 -21.20 -5.89
CA ASP A 274 4.17 -21.63 -6.24
C ASP A 274 3.11 -20.84 -5.44
N GLU A 275 3.46 -20.36 -4.24
CA GLU A 275 2.59 -19.50 -3.43
C GLU A 275 2.32 -18.15 -4.13
N ALA A 276 3.37 -17.57 -4.75
CA ALA A 276 3.26 -16.30 -5.45
C ALA A 276 2.37 -16.41 -6.69
N ASP A 277 2.59 -17.42 -7.54
CA ASP A 277 1.79 -17.56 -8.75
C ASP A 277 0.31 -17.74 -8.44
N LYS A 278 -0.03 -18.66 -7.51
CA LYS A 278 -1.43 -18.89 -7.09
C LYS A 278 -2.08 -17.61 -6.55
N GLN A 279 -1.39 -16.91 -5.66
CA GLN A 279 -1.95 -15.72 -5.03
C GLN A 279 -2.07 -14.55 -6.02
N ARG A 280 -1.05 -14.33 -6.86
CA ARG A 280 -1.07 -13.30 -7.90
C ARG A 280 -2.16 -13.54 -8.90
N GLU A 281 -2.32 -14.76 -9.41
CA GLU A 281 -3.39 -15.11 -10.35
C GLU A 281 -4.77 -14.83 -9.76
N SER A 282 -4.99 -15.21 -8.50
CA SER A 282 -6.23 -14.88 -7.77
C SER A 282 -6.47 -13.37 -7.68
N MET A 283 -5.44 -12.57 -7.34
CA MET A 283 -5.57 -11.12 -7.24
C MET A 283 -5.73 -10.43 -8.59
N LEU A 284 -5.07 -10.90 -9.64
CA LEU A 284 -5.19 -10.36 -11.00
C LEU A 284 -6.54 -10.71 -11.63
N ALA A 285 -7.11 -11.87 -11.32
CA ALA A 285 -8.42 -12.30 -11.83
C ALA A 285 -9.58 -11.41 -11.32
N LYS A 286 -9.41 -10.75 -10.17
CA LYS A 286 -10.40 -9.81 -9.63
C LYS A 286 -10.47 -8.50 -10.40
N ARG A 287 -9.49 -8.20 -11.27
CA ARG A 287 -9.41 -6.89 -11.95
C ARG A 287 -10.51 -6.75 -13.01
N ARG A 288 -10.89 -5.50 -13.26
CA ARG A 288 -11.81 -5.09 -14.33
C ARG A 288 -11.25 -3.90 -15.12
N PRO A 289 -10.24 -4.12 -15.99
CA PRO A 289 -9.56 -3.06 -16.73
C PRO A 289 -10.48 -2.11 -17.50
N GLU A 290 -11.64 -2.59 -17.94
CA GLU A 290 -12.66 -1.80 -18.62
C GLU A 290 -13.27 -0.68 -17.75
N LEU A 291 -13.22 -0.80 -16.42
CA LEU A 291 -13.63 0.26 -15.49
C LEU A 291 -12.52 1.30 -15.27
N TYR A 292 -11.27 0.90 -15.51
CA TYR A 292 -10.08 1.67 -15.18
C TYR A 292 -9.69 2.59 -16.34
N PHE A 293 -9.93 2.14 -17.56
CA PHE A 293 -9.64 2.88 -18.78
C PHE A 293 -10.67 3.99 -19.06
N PRO A 294 -10.25 5.16 -19.56
CA PRO A 294 -8.87 5.67 -19.60
C PRO A 294 -8.43 6.30 -18.27
N THR A 295 -9.34 6.41 -17.30
CA THR A 295 -9.21 7.24 -16.09
C THR A 295 -7.87 7.11 -15.37
N LEU A 296 -7.38 5.87 -15.16
CA LEU A 296 -6.11 5.62 -14.47
C LEU A 296 -4.86 5.80 -15.34
N ALA A 297 -4.99 5.80 -16.67
CA ALA A 297 -3.88 6.00 -17.60
C ALA A 297 -3.67 7.47 -17.99
N LEU A 298 -4.57 8.37 -17.58
CA LEU A 298 -4.46 9.79 -17.88
C LEU A 298 -3.53 10.50 -16.89
N HIS A 299 -2.62 11.33 -17.42
CA HIS A 299 -1.90 12.28 -16.59
C HIS A 299 -2.87 13.29 -15.98
N ARG A 300 -2.74 13.52 -14.67
CA ARG A 300 -3.55 14.49 -13.93
C ARG A 300 -2.69 15.71 -13.62
N SER A 301 -3.17 16.87 -14.07
CA SER A 301 -2.56 18.16 -13.76
C SER A 301 -2.57 18.38 -12.24
N PRO A 302 -1.55 19.06 -11.67
CA PRO A 302 -1.61 19.50 -10.28
C PRO A 302 -2.82 20.41 -10.03
N THR A 303 -3.26 21.17 -11.03
CA THR A 303 -4.52 21.92 -10.95
C THR A 303 -5.72 21.02 -11.22
N ASP A 304 -6.47 20.69 -10.17
CA ASP A 304 -7.70 19.89 -10.28
C ASP A 304 -8.92 20.62 -9.70
N ILE A 305 -9.82 21.02 -10.59
CA ILE A 305 -11.06 21.73 -10.23
C ILE A 305 -12.08 20.83 -9.51
N ASN A 306 -11.91 19.51 -9.54
CA ASN A 306 -12.79 18.57 -8.86
C ASN A 306 -12.42 18.35 -7.40
N ALA A 307 -11.22 18.81 -6.98
CA ALA A 307 -10.76 18.66 -5.61
C ALA A 307 -11.60 19.51 -4.65
N THR A 308 -11.88 18.96 -3.47
CA THR A 308 -12.57 19.69 -2.40
C THR A 308 -11.67 20.79 -1.86
N THR A 309 -12.11 22.05 -1.96
CA THR A 309 -11.32 23.23 -1.57
C THR A 309 -11.67 23.79 -0.21
N HIS A 310 -12.72 23.29 0.44
CA HIS A 310 -13.16 23.71 1.76
C HIS A 310 -13.05 22.54 2.74
N ILE A 311 -12.77 22.86 4.00
CA ILE A 311 -12.68 21.86 5.07
C ILE A 311 -14.01 21.82 5.81
N ALA A 312 -14.66 20.66 5.81
CA ALA A 312 -15.83 20.37 6.62
C ALA A 312 -15.40 19.70 7.94
N LYS A 313 -16.07 20.05 9.04
CA LYS A 313 -16.01 19.28 10.29
C LYS A 313 -17.18 18.32 10.32
N THR A 314 -16.91 17.05 10.53
CA THR A 314 -17.94 15.99 10.53
C THR A 314 -17.58 14.91 11.55
N THR A 315 -18.58 14.11 11.96
CA THR A 315 -18.36 12.86 12.69
C THR A 315 -18.48 11.71 11.72
N LEU A 316 -17.42 10.92 11.56
CA LEU A 316 -17.47 9.63 10.87
C LEU A 316 -17.89 8.56 11.88
N ILE A 317 -18.82 7.69 11.49
CA ILE A 317 -19.36 6.64 12.35
C ILE A 317 -19.36 5.31 11.58
N ALA A 318 -18.75 4.30 12.17
CA ALA A 318 -18.80 2.93 11.69
C ALA A 318 -19.63 2.08 12.67
N ALA A 319 -20.81 1.63 12.24
CA ALA A 319 -21.66 0.76 13.05
C ALA A 319 -21.02 -0.63 13.20
N GLN A 320 -21.22 -1.25 14.35
CA GLN A 320 -20.86 -2.63 14.63
C GLN A 320 -22.11 -3.44 14.98
N TRP A 321 -22.42 -4.46 14.20
CA TRP A 321 -23.51 -5.40 14.51
C TRP A 321 -22.99 -6.82 14.74
N ASP A 322 -23.74 -7.61 15.51
CA ASP A 322 -23.49 -9.04 15.58
C ASP A 322 -23.81 -9.71 14.24
N LYS A 323 -23.14 -10.83 13.96
CA LYS A 323 -23.36 -11.61 12.74
C LYS A 323 -24.83 -11.99 12.53
N ALA A 324 -25.54 -12.32 13.60
CA ALA A 324 -26.90 -12.82 13.56
C ALA A 324 -27.97 -11.71 13.52
N SER A 325 -27.59 -10.43 13.50
CA SER A 325 -28.54 -9.32 13.61
C SER A 325 -28.53 -8.36 12.42
N SER A 326 -29.67 -7.69 12.24
CA SER A 326 -29.80 -6.44 11.48
C SER A 326 -30.55 -5.47 12.38
N ASN A 327 -29.86 -4.44 12.86
CA ASN A 327 -30.37 -3.56 13.92
C ASN A 327 -30.84 -2.21 13.34
N LEU A 328 -31.42 -2.23 12.14
CA LEU A 328 -31.77 -1.02 11.39
C LEU A 328 -32.67 -0.05 12.18
N THR A 329 -33.54 -0.57 13.04
CA THR A 329 -34.47 0.23 13.85
C THR A 329 -33.81 0.98 15.02
N GLU A 330 -32.59 0.59 15.40
CA GLU A 330 -31.85 1.19 16.51
C GLU A 330 -30.85 2.25 16.03
N VAL A 331 -30.69 2.36 14.71
CA VAL A 331 -29.76 3.28 14.07
C VAL A 331 -30.16 4.72 14.30
N LYS A 332 -29.18 5.56 14.65
CA LYS A 332 -29.33 7.01 14.75
C LYS A 332 -28.11 7.69 14.15
N VAL A 333 -28.35 8.79 13.46
CA VAL A 333 -27.30 9.68 12.95
C VAL A 333 -27.62 11.11 13.42
N GLY A 334 -26.61 11.93 13.67
CA GLY A 334 -26.76 13.34 13.99
C GLY A 334 -26.52 14.26 12.80
N GLU A 335 -26.68 15.55 13.05
CA GLU A 335 -26.52 16.58 12.03
C GLU A 335 -25.07 16.62 11.52
N ASN A 336 -24.89 16.61 10.21
CA ASN A 336 -23.57 16.59 9.55
C ASN A 336 -22.69 15.38 9.94
N GLU A 337 -23.26 14.28 10.44
CA GLU A 337 -22.54 13.02 10.67
C GLU A 337 -22.71 12.07 9.49
N LEU A 338 -21.69 11.24 9.23
CA LEU A 338 -21.75 10.15 8.26
C LEU A 338 -21.71 8.82 8.99
N LEU A 339 -22.80 8.06 8.91
CA LEU A 339 -22.92 6.72 9.45
C LEU A 339 -22.84 5.66 8.34
N VAL A 340 -21.92 4.71 8.46
CA VAL A 340 -21.84 3.53 7.60
C VAL A 340 -22.31 2.30 8.36
N LEU A 341 -23.29 1.61 7.78
CA LEU A 341 -23.87 0.37 8.31
C LEU A 341 -23.12 -0.86 7.76
N PRO A 342 -23.30 -2.04 8.40
CA PRO A 342 -22.67 -3.28 7.94
C PRO A 342 -23.11 -3.72 6.54
N GLU A 343 -22.30 -4.59 5.94
CA GLU A 343 -22.63 -5.25 4.68
C GLU A 343 -23.97 -6.00 4.76
N LEU A 344 -24.77 -5.84 3.70
CA LEU A 344 -26.14 -6.35 3.58
C LEU A 344 -26.97 -5.99 4.82
N SER A 345 -26.95 -4.73 5.23
CA SER A 345 -27.61 -4.25 6.45
C SER A 345 -29.13 -4.40 6.46
N SER A 346 -29.77 -4.71 5.33
CA SER A 346 -31.18 -5.14 5.26
C SER A 346 -31.45 -6.53 5.88
N LEU A 347 -30.43 -7.33 6.16
CA LEU A 347 -30.57 -8.69 6.71
C LEU A 347 -29.41 -9.09 7.66
N PRO A 348 -29.59 -10.15 8.47
CA PRO A 348 -28.47 -10.82 9.13
C PRO A 348 -27.45 -11.36 8.12
N TYR A 349 -26.21 -11.56 8.56
CA TYR A 349 -25.19 -12.16 7.70
C TYR A 349 -25.61 -13.58 7.29
N THR A 350 -25.53 -13.87 6.00
CA THR A 350 -25.82 -15.19 5.45
C THR A 350 -24.94 -15.48 4.24
N ASN A 351 -24.61 -16.76 4.05
CA ASN A 351 -24.01 -17.27 2.82
C ASN A 351 -25.04 -18.01 1.94
N ASP A 352 -26.31 -18.11 2.38
CA ASP A 352 -27.36 -18.77 1.60
C ASP A 352 -27.94 -17.78 0.58
N PRO A 353 -27.70 -17.99 -0.73
CA PRO A 353 -28.20 -17.10 -1.77
C PRO A 353 -29.74 -17.03 -1.74
N ASN A 354 -30.45 -18.09 -1.37
CA ASN A 354 -31.93 -18.07 -1.34
C ASN A 354 -32.47 -17.09 -0.29
N ILE A 355 -31.79 -16.99 0.86
CA ILE A 355 -32.14 -16.02 1.90
C ILE A 355 -31.91 -14.60 1.39
N VAL A 356 -30.77 -14.34 0.74
CA VAL A 356 -30.47 -13.04 0.11
C VAL A 356 -31.53 -12.67 -0.93
N LEU A 357 -31.86 -13.61 -1.83
CA LEU A 357 -32.87 -13.43 -2.88
C LEU A 357 -34.26 -13.11 -2.31
N SER A 358 -34.67 -13.77 -1.23
CA SER A 358 -35.96 -13.51 -0.55
C SER A 358 -36.08 -12.11 0.06
N LYS A 359 -34.95 -11.41 0.22
CA LYS A 359 -34.87 -10.06 0.76
C LYS A 359 -34.57 -9.02 -0.32
N ALA A 360 -34.56 -9.41 -1.59
CA ALA A 360 -34.28 -8.51 -2.67
C ALA A 360 -35.39 -7.48 -2.86
N GLU A 361 -35.00 -6.21 -2.97
CA GLU A 361 -35.94 -5.08 -3.11
C GLU A 361 -35.61 -4.27 -4.37
N LYS A 362 -36.62 -3.64 -4.97
CA LYS A 362 -36.37 -2.65 -6.02
C LYS A 362 -35.83 -1.37 -5.41
N GLN A 363 -35.15 -0.54 -6.21
CA GLN A 363 -34.82 0.82 -5.80
C GLN A 363 -36.08 1.57 -5.33
N GLY A 364 -35.95 2.33 -4.24
CA GLY A 364 -37.07 2.97 -3.55
C GLY A 364 -37.87 2.04 -2.62
N GLY A 365 -37.41 0.80 -2.39
CA GLY A 365 -38.00 -0.15 -1.46
C GLY A 365 -37.96 0.27 0.01
N ASP A 366 -38.44 -0.61 0.88
CA ASP A 366 -38.58 -0.38 2.31
C ASP A 366 -37.24 -0.10 2.99
N PHE A 367 -36.16 -0.76 2.54
CA PHE A 367 -34.82 -0.52 3.06
C PHE A 367 -34.34 0.92 2.79
N GLU A 368 -34.44 1.38 1.53
CA GLU A 368 -34.04 2.75 1.16
C GLU A 368 -34.91 3.80 1.85
N GLN A 369 -36.23 3.55 1.96
CA GLN A 369 -37.14 4.44 2.69
C GLN A 369 -36.78 4.55 4.17
N SER A 370 -36.36 3.43 4.79
CA SER A 370 -35.89 3.42 6.18
C SER A 370 -34.62 4.26 6.35
N LEU A 371 -33.64 4.13 5.44
CA LEU A 371 -32.42 4.96 5.48
C LEU A 371 -32.73 6.44 5.27
N CYS A 372 -33.59 6.78 4.31
CA CYS A 372 -34.06 8.15 4.08
C CYS A 372 -34.70 8.74 5.35
N LYS A 373 -35.55 7.98 6.04
CA LYS A 373 -36.18 8.42 7.28
C LYS A 373 -35.14 8.70 8.38
N ILE A 374 -34.21 7.77 8.60
CA ILE A 374 -33.14 7.91 9.59
C ILE A 374 -32.29 9.15 9.28
N ALA A 375 -31.89 9.33 8.02
CA ALA A 375 -31.08 10.46 7.58
C ALA A 375 -31.81 11.79 7.76
N ALA A 376 -33.10 11.87 7.42
CA ALA A 376 -33.94 13.06 7.60
C ALA A 376 -34.17 13.42 9.07
N GLU A 377 -34.47 12.43 9.92
CA GLU A 377 -34.68 12.65 11.36
C GLU A 377 -33.39 13.15 12.04
N GLY A 378 -32.24 12.62 11.61
CA GLY A 378 -30.93 12.99 12.11
C GLY A 378 -30.32 14.24 11.48
N LYS A 379 -30.80 14.66 10.31
CA LYS A 379 -30.11 15.61 9.40
C LYS A 379 -28.67 15.19 9.08
N GLY A 380 -28.46 13.88 8.97
CA GLY A 380 -27.16 13.28 8.72
C GLY A 380 -27.13 12.50 7.41
N TYR A 381 -26.04 11.77 7.19
CA TYR A 381 -25.82 10.91 6.04
C TYR A 381 -25.75 9.45 6.51
N VAL A 382 -26.48 8.56 5.85
CA VAL A 382 -26.49 7.14 6.20
C VAL A 382 -26.17 6.30 4.97
N VAL A 383 -25.19 5.40 5.12
CA VAL A 383 -24.78 4.45 4.10
C VAL A 383 -25.12 3.04 4.54
N GLY A 384 -25.81 2.29 3.68
CA GLY A 384 -26.15 0.90 3.92
C GLY A 384 -26.17 0.11 2.62
N SER A 385 -26.30 -1.22 2.72
CA SER A 385 -26.32 -2.09 1.53
C SER A 385 -27.40 -3.15 1.60
N TYR A 386 -27.90 -3.54 0.43
CA TYR A 386 -29.00 -4.49 0.29
C TYR A 386 -28.93 -5.25 -1.04
N PRO A 387 -29.60 -6.40 -1.15
CA PRO A 387 -29.80 -7.05 -2.44
C PRO A 387 -30.85 -6.26 -3.24
N GLU A 388 -30.42 -5.62 -4.30
CA GLU A 388 -31.30 -4.91 -5.24
C GLU A 388 -31.78 -5.88 -6.32
N ILE A 389 -33.07 -5.87 -6.66
CA ILE A 389 -33.60 -6.49 -7.87
C ILE A 389 -33.96 -5.42 -8.92
N ASP A 390 -33.35 -5.52 -10.09
CA ASP A 390 -33.60 -4.66 -11.25
C ASP A 390 -33.89 -5.52 -12.48
N VAL A 391 -35.12 -5.41 -12.98
CA VAL A 391 -35.68 -6.31 -14.00
C VAL A 391 -35.53 -7.77 -13.55
N ASP A 392 -34.63 -8.53 -14.17
CA ASP A 392 -34.35 -9.94 -13.89
C ASP A 392 -32.91 -10.16 -13.37
N LYS A 393 -32.25 -9.10 -12.91
CA LYS A 393 -30.90 -9.14 -12.34
C LYS A 393 -30.91 -8.70 -10.90
N LEU A 394 -30.02 -9.29 -10.13
CA LEU A 394 -29.76 -8.90 -8.76
C LEU A 394 -28.42 -8.21 -8.64
N TYR A 395 -28.31 -7.29 -7.70
CA TYR A 395 -27.10 -6.55 -7.43
C TYR A 395 -26.87 -6.44 -5.93
N HIS A 396 -25.61 -6.49 -5.51
CA HIS A 396 -25.23 -6.00 -4.20
C HIS A 396 -25.12 -4.48 -4.29
N THR A 397 -26.10 -3.77 -3.73
CA THR A 397 -26.21 -2.32 -3.88
C THR A 397 -25.95 -1.61 -2.57
N VAL A 398 -25.02 -0.67 -2.60
CA VAL A 398 -24.72 0.30 -1.55
C VAL A 398 -25.43 1.61 -1.88
N VAL A 399 -26.04 2.24 -0.89
CA VAL A 399 -26.76 3.51 -1.07
C VAL A 399 -26.36 4.54 -0.03
N LEU A 400 -26.41 5.81 -0.43
CA LEU A 400 -26.21 6.97 0.43
C LEU A 400 -27.53 7.73 0.56
N ALA A 401 -28.10 7.75 1.76
CA ALA A 401 -29.23 8.60 2.11
C ALA A 401 -28.75 9.94 2.67
N GLY A 402 -29.41 11.03 2.26
CA GLY A 402 -29.09 12.41 2.61
C GLY A 402 -30.01 13.03 3.65
N PRO A 403 -29.63 14.21 4.18
CA PRO A 403 -30.32 14.88 5.28
C PRO A 403 -31.71 15.41 4.93
N ALA A 404 -32.11 15.46 3.65
CA ALA A 404 -33.45 15.84 3.22
C ALA A 404 -34.39 14.63 3.05
N GLY A 405 -33.93 13.41 3.37
CA GLY A 405 -34.71 12.18 3.24
C GLY A 405 -34.73 11.61 1.82
N GLU A 406 -33.66 11.83 1.07
CA GLU A 406 -33.47 11.41 -0.31
C GLU A 406 -32.32 10.40 -0.45
N ILE A 407 -32.35 9.57 -1.49
CA ILE A 407 -31.17 8.79 -1.89
C ILE A 407 -30.31 9.69 -2.79
N LEU A 408 -29.14 10.08 -2.28
CA LEU A 408 -28.16 10.89 -2.98
C LEU A 408 -27.38 10.09 -4.02
N ALA A 409 -27.11 8.81 -3.73
CA ALA A 409 -26.35 7.94 -4.62
C ALA A 409 -26.66 6.46 -4.41
N ARG A 410 -26.47 5.69 -5.49
CA ARG A 410 -26.48 4.23 -5.49
C ARG A 410 -25.21 3.73 -6.17
N TYR A 411 -24.71 2.61 -5.68
CA TYR A 411 -23.55 1.95 -6.22
C TYR A 411 -23.81 0.44 -6.21
N ARG A 412 -23.75 -0.18 -7.38
CA ARG A 412 -23.82 -1.64 -7.53
C ARG A 412 -22.39 -2.17 -7.51
N ALA A 413 -22.09 -3.09 -6.60
CA ALA A 413 -20.76 -3.68 -6.46
C ALA A 413 -20.22 -4.14 -7.82
N THR A 414 -19.03 -3.68 -8.16
CA THR A 414 -18.38 -3.89 -9.46
C THR A 414 -17.40 -5.07 -9.44
N HIS A 415 -16.88 -5.44 -8.27
CA HIS A 415 -15.89 -6.50 -8.05
C HIS A 415 -16.39 -7.55 -7.04
N LEU A 416 -17.31 -8.41 -7.49
CA LEU A 416 -17.93 -9.41 -6.61
C LEU A 416 -16.92 -10.46 -6.10
N ASN A 417 -16.92 -10.71 -4.79
CA ASN A 417 -16.24 -11.87 -4.20
C ASN A 417 -16.96 -13.20 -4.53
N GLU A 418 -16.36 -14.34 -4.18
CA GLU A 418 -16.92 -15.67 -4.47
C GLU A 418 -18.34 -15.88 -3.92
N ARG A 419 -18.63 -15.32 -2.74
CA ARG A 419 -19.97 -15.39 -2.12
C ARG A 419 -20.99 -14.63 -2.97
N ASP A 420 -20.66 -13.41 -3.38
CA ASP A 420 -21.58 -12.51 -4.06
C ASP A 420 -21.78 -12.89 -5.53
N GLN A 421 -20.78 -13.50 -6.18
CA GLN A 421 -20.92 -14.08 -7.52
C GLN A 421 -22.01 -15.16 -7.58
N GLY A 422 -22.34 -15.81 -6.46
CA GLY A 422 -23.39 -16.82 -6.38
C GLY A 422 -24.81 -16.29 -6.53
N TRP A 423 -25.03 -14.98 -6.36
CA TRP A 423 -26.38 -14.39 -6.37
C TRP A 423 -26.50 -13.02 -7.05
N ALA A 424 -25.42 -12.24 -7.14
CA ALA A 424 -25.40 -10.90 -7.71
C ALA A 424 -24.75 -10.85 -9.09
N SER A 425 -25.19 -9.88 -9.89
CA SER A 425 -24.51 -9.40 -11.09
C SER A 425 -23.61 -8.22 -10.74
N ALA A 426 -22.47 -8.09 -11.44
CA ALA A 426 -21.58 -6.97 -11.24
C ALA A 426 -22.14 -5.67 -11.84
N GLY A 427 -21.99 -4.57 -11.11
CA GLY A 427 -22.21 -3.20 -11.58
C GLY A 427 -21.19 -2.79 -12.66
N GLN A 428 -21.33 -1.60 -13.23
CA GLN A 428 -20.52 -1.15 -14.38
C GLN A 428 -19.91 0.25 -14.18
N SER A 429 -20.03 0.83 -12.98
CA SER A 429 -19.57 2.18 -12.70
C SER A 429 -19.28 2.38 -11.22
N ILE A 430 -18.25 3.16 -10.93
CA ILE A 430 -17.98 3.68 -9.59
C ILE A 430 -18.96 4.80 -9.22
N SER A 431 -19.03 5.15 -7.93
CA SER A 431 -19.86 6.26 -7.43
C SER A 431 -19.04 7.21 -6.55
N VAL A 432 -19.09 8.51 -6.86
CA VAL A 432 -18.54 9.60 -6.04
C VAL A 432 -19.54 10.75 -6.04
N THR A 433 -19.98 11.15 -4.86
CA THR A 433 -21.05 12.14 -4.68
C THR A 433 -20.55 13.33 -3.88
N VAL A 434 -20.77 14.54 -4.38
CA VAL A 434 -20.41 15.78 -3.69
C VAL A 434 -21.46 16.07 -2.62
N THR A 435 -21.01 16.30 -1.38
CA THR A 435 -21.87 16.68 -0.26
C THR A 435 -21.25 17.86 0.50
N PRO A 436 -22.02 18.58 1.33
CA PRO A 436 -21.49 19.55 2.29
C PRO A 436 -20.39 19.05 3.24
N ILE A 437 -20.27 17.73 3.45
CA ILE A 437 -19.23 17.14 4.33
C ILE A 437 -18.05 16.55 3.54
N GLY A 438 -18.00 16.76 2.23
CA GLY A 438 -16.96 16.24 1.33
C GLY A 438 -17.51 15.35 0.21
N ARG A 439 -16.59 14.83 -0.60
CA ARG A 439 -16.87 13.92 -1.71
C ARG A 439 -16.87 12.48 -1.20
N ILE A 440 -18.04 11.85 -1.19
CA ILE A 440 -18.24 10.51 -0.64
C ILE A 440 -18.29 9.49 -1.78
N ALA A 441 -17.35 8.55 -1.78
CA ALA A 441 -17.36 7.36 -2.61
C ALA A 441 -18.09 6.21 -1.90
N LEU A 442 -18.74 5.34 -2.69
CA LEU A 442 -19.42 4.14 -2.19
C LEU A 442 -18.73 2.88 -2.71
N ALA A 443 -18.45 1.92 -1.84
CA ALA A 443 -17.90 0.62 -2.18
C ALA A 443 -18.48 -0.44 -1.25
N VAL A 444 -18.33 -1.73 -1.58
CA VAL A 444 -18.38 -2.78 -0.55
C VAL A 444 -16.95 -3.03 -0.07
N ALA A 445 -16.73 -3.21 1.24
CA ALA A 445 -15.38 -3.25 1.79
C ALA A 445 -14.48 -4.35 1.18
N HIS A 446 -15.05 -5.49 0.79
CA HIS A 446 -14.30 -6.56 0.14
C HIS A 446 -13.76 -6.18 -1.24
N GLU A 447 -14.38 -5.22 -1.94
CA GLU A 447 -13.92 -4.75 -3.25
C GLU A 447 -12.63 -3.93 -3.14
N LEU A 448 -12.33 -3.40 -1.96
CA LEU A 448 -11.10 -2.65 -1.71
C LEU A 448 -9.85 -3.53 -1.79
N GLU A 449 -9.99 -4.86 -1.86
CA GLU A 449 -8.92 -5.78 -2.24
C GLU A 449 -8.42 -5.55 -3.67
N VAL A 450 -9.22 -4.89 -4.51
CA VAL A 450 -8.84 -4.46 -5.86
C VAL A 450 -8.29 -3.05 -5.78
N VAL A 451 -6.96 -2.94 -5.70
CA VAL A 451 -6.27 -1.65 -5.48
C VAL A 451 -6.60 -0.58 -6.53
N GLU A 452 -6.90 -0.97 -7.77
CA GLU A 452 -7.32 -0.04 -8.82
C GLU A 452 -8.62 0.70 -8.48
N LEU A 453 -9.52 0.10 -7.69
CA LEU A 453 -10.75 0.75 -7.25
C LEU A 453 -10.46 1.94 -6.32
N GLY A 454 -9.53 1.76 -5.36
CA GLY A 454 -9.03 2.86 -4.54
C GLY A 454 -8.37 3.95 -5.40
N GLY A 455 -7.58 3.54 -6.40
CA GLY A 455 -6.93 4.46 -7.35
C GLY A 455 -7.93 5.27 -8.17
N LEU A 456 -9.05 4.67 -8.55
CA LEU A 456 -10.14 5.36 -9.23
C LEU A 456 -10.79 6.40 -8.31
N TYR A 457 -11.06 6.04 -7.06
CA TYR A 457 -11.66 6.96 -6.11
C TYR A 457 -10.76 8.15 -5.78
N SER A 458 -9.45 7.94 -5.59
CA SER A 458 -8.53 9.06 -5.42
C SER A 458 -8.45 9.95 -6.67
N THR A 459 -8.40 9.35 -7.86
CA THR A 459 -8.40 10.09 -9.13
C THR A 459 -9.67 10.92 -9.32
N GLN A 460 -10.81 10.45 -8.80
CA GLN A 460 -12.08 11.18 -8.77
C GLN A 460 -12.22 12.14 -7.58
N ARG A 461 -11.13 12.35 -6.83
CA ARG A 461 -11.06 13.25 -5.68
C ARG A 461 -12.05 12.88 -4.58
N ALA A 462 -12.25 11.60 -4.31
CA ALA A 462 -13.02 11.19 -3.14
C ALA A 462 -12.26 11.59 -1.86
N ASP A 463 -12.98 12.18 -0.90
CA ASP A 463 -12.44 12.53 0.41
C ASP A 463 -12.70 11.40 1.43
N ILE A 464 -13.80 10.65 1.22
CA ILE A 464 -14.24 9.53 2.06
C ILE A 464 -14.67 8.38 1.14
N ILE A 465 -14.27 7.14 1.46
CA ILE A 465 -14.92 5.92 1.00
C ILE A 465 -15.80 5.38 2.13
N ALA A 466 -17.11 5.34 1.91
CA ALA A 466 -18.05 4.66 2.80
C ALA A 466 -18.27 3.23 2.30
N ALA A 467 -17.80 2.26 3.08
CA ALA A 467 -17.70 0.88 2.65
C ALA A 467 -18.31 -0.09 3.67
N PRO A 468 -19.60 -0.45 3.55
CA PRO A 468 -20.20 -1.53 4.32
C PRO A 468 -19.34 -2.80 4.27
N ALA A 469 -19.00 -3.34 5.43
CA ALA A 469 -18.10 -4.46 5.63
C ALA A 469 -18.81 -5.67 6.23
N GLY A 470 -18.38 -6.84 5.80
CA GLY A 470 -18.89 -8.14 6.24
C GLY A 470 -18.24 -8.59 7.53
N LEU A 471 -17.79 -9.85 7.55
CA LEU A 471 -17.04 -10.39 8.69
C LEU A 471 -15.61 -9.82 8.74
N PRO A 472 -14.99 -9.79 9.94
CA PRO A 472 -13.58 -9.43 10.10
C PRO A 472 -12.65 -10.27 9.22
N SER A 473 -11.58 -9.65 8.72
CA SER A 473 -10.56 -10.33 7.90
C SER A 473 -9.50 -11.03 8.75
N ASP A 474 -8.90 -12.11 8.25
CA ASP A 474 -7.73 -12.72 8.88
C ASP A 474 -6.46 -11.88 8.67
N LEU A 475 -6.41 -11.06 7.61
CA LEU A 475 -5.27 -10.20 7.30
C LEU A 475 -5.36 -8.89 8.11
N ARG A 476 -4.53 -8.78 9.14
CA ARG A 476 -4.43 -7.62 10.03
C ARG A 476 -3.24 -6.73 9.67
N VAL A 477 -3.24 -5.50 10.19
CA VAL A 477 -2.09 -4.61 10.10
C VAL A 477 -0.92 -5.19 10.90
N GLU A 478 0.20 -5.47 10.23
CA GLU A 478 1.39 -6.07 10.84
C GLU A 478 2.55 -5.07 11.00
N ILE A 479 2.26 -3.82 11.33
CA ILE A 479 3.26 -2.79 11.64
C ILE A 479 3.56 -2.81 13.14
N ALA A 480 4.82 -2.70 13.56
CA ALA A 480 5.15 -2.72 14.98
C ALA A 480 4.49 -1.54 15.73
N SER A 481 3.80 -1.81 16.83
CA SER A 481 2.94 -0.83 17.52
C SER A 481 3.70 0.40 18.03
N HIS A 482 4.97 0.26 18.41
CA HIS A 482 5.82 1.37 18.88
C HIS A 482 6.27 2.34 17.78
N LEU A 483 5.98 2.02 16.51
CA LEU A 483 6.18 2.94 15.39
C LEU A 483 5.05 3.97 15.26
N TYR A 484 3.94 3.75 15.96
CA TYR A 484 2.82 4.67 16.00
C TYR A 484 2.96 5.68 17.14
N SER A 485 2.55 6.91 16.88
CA SER A 485 2.46 8.00 17.87
C SER A 485 1.03 8.25 18.33
N VAL A 486 0.18 7.24 18.19
CA VAL A 486 -1.22 7.25 18.62
C VAL A 486 -1.43 6.25 19.76
N ASP A 487 -2.35 6.55 20.67
CA ASP A 487 -2.57 5.76 21.90
C ASP A 487 -3.06 4.33 21.63
N ASN A 488 -3.75 4.11 20.51
CA ASN A 488 -4.32 2.81 20.14
C ASN A 488 -3.91 2.42 18.71
N PRO A 489 -2.69 1.90 18.51
CA PRO A 489 -2.21 1.51 17.19
C PRO A 489 -3.09 0.42 16.55
N PRO A 490 -3.15 0.37 15.20
CA PRO A 490 -3.96 -0.61 14.47
C PRO A 490 -3.41 -2.03 14.47
N THR A 491 -2.15 -2.21 14.91
CA THR A 491 -1.41 -3.48 14.90
C THR A 491 -2.24 -4.64 15.47
N ASP A 492 -2.28 -5.76 14.73
CA ASP A 492 -2.96 -7.01 15.10
C ASP A 492 -4.48 -6.90 15.33
N ARG A 493 -5.07 -5.70 15.17
CA ARG A 493 -6.47 -5.41 15.48
C ARG A 493 -7.25 -4.96 14.25
N ALA A 494 -6.74 -4.01 13.49
CA ALA A 494 -7.45 -3.47 12.32
C ALA A 494 -7.31 -4.38 11.10
N ASP A 495 -8.41 -4.54 10.36
CA ASP A 495 -8.38 -5.15 9.02
C ASP A 495 -7.41 -4.37 8.13
N PHE A 496 -6.52 -5.09 7.44
CA PHE A 496 -5.45 -4.49 6.65
C PHE A 496 -5.93 -3.77 5.39
N ILE A 497 -6.91 -4.34 4.68
CA ILE A 497 -7.30 -3.85 3.35
C ILE A 497 -7.89 -2.43 3.40
N PRO A 498 -8.85 -2.11 4.29
CA PRO A 498 -9.34 -0.73 4.46
C PRO A 498 -8.25 0.22 4.96
N TYR A 499 -7.37 -0.25 5.86
CA TYR A 499 -6.22 0.52 6.35
C TYR A 499 -5.30 0.94 5.21
N ALA A 500 -4.84 -0.01 4.40
CA ALA A 500 -3.97 0.25 3.27
C ALA A 500 -4.66 1.09 2.18
N THR A 501 -5.97 0.89 1.99
CA THR A 501 -6.74 1.73 1.06
C THR A 501 -6.72 3.19 1.49
N ALA A 502 -6.94 3.49 2.77
CA ALA A 502 -6.92 4.86 3.29
C ALA A 502 -5.54 5.51 3.09
N THR A 503 -4.46 4.80 3.47
CA THR A 503 -3.10 5.34 3.43
C THR A 503 -2.56 5.47 2.00
N MET A 504 -2.81 4.51 1.11
CA MET A 504 -2.30 4.54 -0.26
C MET A 504 -3.04 5.55 -1.15
N HIS A 505 -4.26 5.95 -0.78
CA HIS A 505 -5.11 6.82 -1.59
C HIS A 505 -5.37 8.19 -0.94
N GLN A 506 -4.81 8.40 0.25
CA GLN A 506 -4.84 9.66 1.00
C GLN A 506 -6.27 10.20 1.18
N LEU A 507 -7.17 9.33 1.65
CA LEU A 507 -8.57 9.62 1.94
C LEU A 507 -9.04 8.87 3.19
N TRP A 508 -10.20 9.24 3.75
CA TRP A 508 -10.83 8.50 4.84
C TRP A 508 -11.49 7.22 4.31
N VAL A 509 -11.39 6.11 5.03
CA VAL A 509 -12.21 4.92 4.79
C VAL A 509 -13.05 4.65 6.04
N VAL A 510 -14.36 4.50 5.87
CA VAL A 510 -15.30 4.21 6.96
C VAL A 510 -16.02 2.90 6.66
N CYS A 511 -15.78 1.91 7.50
CA CYS A 511 -16.36 0.58 7.38
C CYS A 511 -17.33 0.33 8.53
N GLY A 512 -18.63 0.37 8.27
CA GLY A 512 -19.61 -0.27 9.16
C GLY A 512 -19.47 -1.78 9.01
N GLY A 513 -19.34 -2.52 10.11
CA GLY A 513 -18.89 -3.90 10.07
C GLY A 513 -19.65 -4.84 10.99
N ARG A 514 -19.29 -6.12 10.91
CA ARG A 514 -19.80 -7.15 11.83
C ARG A 514 -18.70 -7.59 12.79
N SER A 515 -19.09 -7.96 13.99
CA SER A 515 -18.21 -8.62 14.95
C SER A 515 -18.34 -10.14 14.85
N ASP A 516 -17.21 -10.85 14.92
CA ASP A 516 -17.16 -12.29 15.12
C ASP A 516 -16.14 -12.60 16.22
N LYS A 517 -16.62 -13.17 17.34
CA LYS A 517 -15.87 -13.41 18.57
C LYS A 517 -15.17 -12.15 19.10
N ASP A 518 -13.85 -12.08 18.96
CA ASP A 518 -13.00 -11.00 19.48
C ASP A 518 -12.57 -10.00 18.39
N PHE A 519 -12.98 -10.22 17.14
CA PHE A 519 -12.62 -9.37 16.01
C PHE A 519 -13.81 -8.62 15.45
N THR A 520 -13.52 -7.49 14.80
CA THR A 520 -14.52 -6.65 14.13
C THR A 520 -13.98 -6.12 12.82
N SER A 521 -14.85 -5.97 11.84
CA SER A 521 -14.59 -5.20 10.61
C SER A 521 -15.10 -3.75 10.70
N ALA A 522 -15.71 -3.37 11.84
CA ALA A 522 -16.18 -2.00 12.04
C ALA A 522 -15.01 -1.07 12.39
N GLY A 523 -14.70 -0.11 11.52
CA GLY A 523 -13.55 0.77 11.69
C GLY A 523 -13.56 2.06 10.87
N ILE A 524 -12.77 3.02 11.33
CA ILE A 524 -12.50 4.31 10.67
C ILE A 524 -10.99 4.41 10.48
N TYR A 525 -10.57 4.57 9.23
CA TYR A 525 -9.17 4.54 8.81
C TYR A 525 -8.80 5.89 8.19
N GLY A 526 -7.74 6.50 8.73
CA GLY A 526 -7.22 7.76 8.25
C GLY A 526 -6.06 7.61 7.27
N PRO A 527 -5.80 8.63 6.44
CA PRO A 527 -4.74 8.61 5.42
C PRO A 527 -3.31 8.69 5.97
N GLU A 528 -3.13 9.17 7.19
CA GLU A 528 -1.86 9.20 7.93
C GLU A 528 -2.15 8.76 9.38
N PRO A 529 -2.22 7.44 9.63
CA PRO A 529 -2.67 6.89 10.89
C PRO A 529 -1.59 6.81 11.94
N VAL A 530 -0.37 7.26 11.63
CA VAL A 530 0.77 7.13 12.51
C VAL A 530 0.84 8.31 13.48
N VAL A 531 0.42 9.50 13.06
CA VAL A 531 0.47 10.72 13.87
C VAL A 531 -0.88 11.43 13.98
N LEU A 532 -1.53 11.72 12.84
CA LEU A 532 -2.60 12.73 12.80
C LEU A 532 -4.02 12.16 12.68
N THR A 533 -4.18 11.01 12.02
CA THR A 533 -5.50 10.49 11.63
C THR A 533 -5.67 9.03 12.08
N PRO A 534 -5.82 8.78 13.39
CA PRO A 534 -5.72 7.44 13.97
C PRO A 534 -6.70 6.45 13.34
N THR A 535 -6.30 5.18 13.32
CA THR A 535 -7.21 4.08 12.98
C THR A 535 -7.98 3.63 14.21
N LEU A 536 -9.30 3.78 14.17
CA LEU A 536 -10.19 3.33 15.24
C LEU A 536 -10.97 2.11 14.76
N THR A 537 -11.08 1.07 15.59
CA THR A 537 -12.04 -0.01 15.38
C THR A 537 -12.99 -0.02 16.57
N ALA A 538 -14.18 -0.58 16.38
CA ALA A 538 -15.11 -0.74 17.49
C ALA A 538 -14.54 -1.71 18.55
N ASP A 539 -14.78 -1.39 19.83
CA ASP A 539 -14.52 -2.31 20.93
C ASP A 539 -15.55 -3.44 20.93
N ARG A 540 -15.20 -4.57 21.56
CA ARG A 540 -16.11 -5.71 21.69
C ARG A 540 -17.42 -5.29 22.38
N GLY A 541 -18.54 -5.52 21.70
CA GLY A 541 -19.88 -5.20 22.20
C GLY A 541 -20.27 -3.72 22.12
N ALA A 542 -19.38 -2.83 21.68
CA ALA A 542 -19.75 -1.47 21.34
C ALA A 542 -20.68 -1.47 20.11
N PRO A 543 -21.71 -0.60 20.05
CA PRO A 543 -22.61 -0.56 18.90
C PRO A 543 -21.99 0.11 17.67
N GLU A 544 -20.93 0.91 17.85
CA GLU A 544 -20.28 1.69 16.81
C GLU A 544 -18.94 2.25 17.31
N VAL A 545 -18.16 2.79 16.37
CA VAL A 545 -17.01 3.66 16.64
C VAL A 545 -17.23 5.01 15.97
N ARG A 546 -16.85 6.11 16.65
CA ARG A 546 -17.07 7.48 16.20
C ARG A 546 -15.76 8.26 16.18
N LEU A 547 -15.57 9.10 15.17
CA LEU A 547 -14.44 10.02 15.07
C LEU A 547 -14.91 11.39 14.58
N GLN A 548 -14.76 12.43 15.40
CA GLN A 548 -14.89 13.80 14.95
C GLN A 548 -13.61 14.22 14.22
N THR A 549 -13.74 14.63 12.95
CA THR A 549 -12.57 14.91 12.10
C THR A 549 -12.84 16.04 11.09
N GLN A 550 -11.83 16.33 10.28
CA GLN A 550 -11.87 17.23 9.15
C GLN A 550 -11.89 16.44 7.83
N VAL A 551 -12.70 16.89 6.88
CA VAL A 551 -12.83 16.31 5.54
C VAL A 551 -12.71 17.44 4.50
N PRO A 552 -11.76 17.35 3.54
CA PRO A 552 -10.72 16.33 3.43
C PRO A 552 -9.83 16.29 4.67
N ALA A 553 -9.11 15.18 4.85
CA ALA A 553 -8.19 15.03 5.97
C ALA A 553 -7.20 16.21 6.04
N PRO A 554 -6.84 16.66 7.26
CA PRO A 554 -5.86 17.73 7.41
C PRO A 554 -4.53 17.29 6.78
N PHE A 555 -3.74 18.25 6.30
CA PHE A 555 -2.50 17.95 5.56
C PHE A 555 -1.56 17.02 6.34
N THR A 556 -1.10 16.00 5.63
CA THR A 556 -0.14 14.96 6.05
C THR A 556 1.10 15.02 5.14
N TRP A 557 2.15 14.25 5.43
CA TRP A 557 3.43 14.27 4.68
C TRP A 557 3.26 14.24 3.13
N ILE A 558 2.25 13.53 2.62
CA ILE A 558 1.72 13.67 1.25
C ILE A 558 0.20 13.80 1.33
N ASN A 559 -0.38 14.79 0.66
CA ASN A 559 -1.83 14.82 0.48
C ASN A 559 -2.22 14.14 -0.85
N GLN A 560 -3.51 13.89 -1.05
CA GLN A 560 -4.02 13.28 -2.28
C GLN A 560 -3.63 14.06 -3.56
N GLU A 561 -3.52 15.39 -3.50
CA GLU A 561 -3.07 16.22 -4.62
C GLU A 561 -1.62 15.93 -5.02
N ARG A 562 -0.69 15.93 -4.05
CA ARG A 562 0.72 15.61 -4.28
C ARG A 562 0.89 14.16 -4.72
N LEU A 563 0.14 13.23 -4.12
CA LEU A 563 0.14 11.82 -4.51
C LEU A 563 -0.23 11.66 -5.99
N ILE A 564 -1.32 12.30 -6.43
CA ILE A 564 -1.77 12.19 -7.83
C ILE A 564 -0.79 12.91 -8.78
N SER A 565 -0.30 14.08 -8.39
CA SER A 565 0.62 14.88 -9.22
C SER A 565 1.99 14.24 -9.39
N GLY A 566 2.43 13.45 -8.40
CA GLY A 566 3.71 12.73 -8.42
C GLY A 566 3.70 11.47 -9.29
N GLN A 567 2.53 11.01 -9.75
CA GLN A 567 2.40 9.82 -10.57
C GLN A 567 3.01 10.00 -11.97
N GLN A 568 3.77 9.00 -12.41
CA GLN A 568 4.33 8.94 -13.76
C GLN A 568 3.39 8.16 -14.68
N ALA A 569 2.24 8.77 -15.02
CA ALA A 569 1.16 8.13 -15.79
C ALA A 569 1.57 7.55 -17.16
N ILE A 570 2.70 8.00 -17.71
CA ILE A 570 3.30 7.44 -18.94
C ILE A 570 3.56 5.93 -18.84
N TRP A 571 3.75 5.40 -17.62
CA TRP A 571 4.00 3.97 -17.38
C TRP A 571 2.71 3.17 -17.15
N PHE A 572 1.56 3.81 -17.00
CA PHE A 572 0.30 3.18 -16.61
C PHE A 572 -0.55 2.56 -17.74
N PRO A 573 -0.25 2.68 -19.05
CA PRO A 573 -1.05 2.00 -20.08
C PRO A 573 -1.31 0.49 -19.83
N PRO A 574 -0.35 -0.32 -19.32
CA PRO A 574 -0.60 -1.73 -19.01
C PRO A 574 -1.62 -1.96 -17.89
N LEU A 575 -1.81 -1.01 -16.97
CA LEU A 575 -2.81 -1.12 -15.89
C LEU A 575 -4.24 -1.14 -16.44
N THR A 576 -4.45 -0.57 -17.62
CA THR A 576 -5.78 -0.38 -18.22
C THR A 576 -6.08 -1.36 -19.35
N LYS A 577 -5.24 -2.40 -19.51
CA LYS A 577 -5.35 -3.42 -20.55
C LYS A 577 -5.77 -4.78 -20.00
#